data_AF-A0ABD5SXD6-F1
#
_entry.id   AF-A0ABD5SXD6-F1
#
_cell.length_a   1.000
_cell.length_b   1.000
_cell.length_c   1.000
_cell.angle_alpha   90.00
_cell.angle_beta   90.00
_cell.angle_gamma   90.00
#
_symmetry.space_group_name_H-M   'P 1'
#
loop_
_entity.id
_entity.type
_entity.pdbx_description
1 polymer ?
#
loop_
_entity_poly.entity_id
_entity_poly.type
_entity_poly.pdbx_seq_one_letter_code
_entity_poly.pdbx_strand_id
1 'polypeptide(L)' 'MAIPESRLESWTGTGADKGSARCRRTVRNGLRSSRSLLSQKKDDFSVYLQGSYANTTHIHGGSDVDLVVRHEST' A
#
# COMPACT_ATOMS: atom_id res chain seq x y z
N MET A 1 -16.90 -32.15 12.94
CA MET A 1 -15.45 -32.35 13.13
C MET A 1 -14.82 -30.99 13.45
N ALA A 2 -13.85 -30.96 14.35
CA ALA A 2 -13.08 -29.75 14.63
C ALA A 2 -12.09 -29.46 13.49
N ILE A 3 -11.79 -28.18 13.27
CA ILE A 3 -10.72 -27.75 12.37
C ILE A 3 -9.38 -27.97 13.10
N PRO A 4 -8.37 -28.62 12.48
CA PRO A 4 -7.05 -28.77 13.11
C PRO A 4 -6.34 -27.42 13.28
N GLU A 5 -5.61 -27.24 14.39
CA GLU A 5 -4.84 -26.01 14.67
C GLU A 5 -3.86 -25.66 13.55
N SER A 6 -3.19 -26.67 12.97
CA SER A 6 -2.26 -26.48 11.85
C SER A 6 -2.91 -25.85 10.61
N ARG A 7 -4.23 -26.02 10.43
CA ARG A 7 -4.98 -25.34 9.38
C ARG A 7 -5.19 -23.87 9.73
N LEU A 8 -5.47 -23.55 11.00
CA LEU A 8 -5.62 -22.17 11.46
C LEU A 8 -4.28 -21.42 11.35
N GLU A 9 -3.18 -22.04 11.76
CA GLU A 9 -1.82 -21.49 11.59
C GLU A 9 -1.56 -21.08 10.14
N SER A 10 -1.92 -21.95 9.16
CA SER A 10 -1.75 -21.64 7.73
C SER A 10 -2.59 -20.45 7.23
N TRP A 11 -3.67 -20.09 7.91
CA TRP A 11 -4.56 -18.98 7.53
C TRP A 11 -4.17 -17.64 8.17
N THR A 12 -3.34 -17.67 9.23
CA THR A 12 -2.90 -16.46 9.93
C THR A 12 -1.73 -15.75 9.26
N GLY A 13 -1.08 -16.39 8.28
CA GLY A 13 0.03 -15.80 7.54
C GLY A 13 -0.38 -14.61 6.68
N THR A 14 0.56 -13.70 6.44
CA THR A 14 0.40 -12.59 5.51
C THR A 14 0.86 -12.98 4.10
N GLY A 15 0.30 -12.29 3.10
CA GLY A 15 0.73 -12.40 1.70
C GLY A 15 2.11 -11.75 1.43
N ALA A 16 2.43 -11.61 0.14
CA ALA A 16 3.72 -11.04 -0.30
C ALA A 16 3.72 -9.49 -0.27
N ASP A 17 4.62 -8.89 0.51
CA ASP A 17 4.77 -7.43 0.65
C ASP A 17 5.56 -6.73 -0.48
N LYS A 18 6.39 -7.47 -1.22
CA LYS A 18 7.32 -6.85 -2.19
C LYS A 18 6.58 -6.08 -3.30
N GLY A 19 5.42 -6.58 -3.71
CA GLY A 19 4.57 -5.95 -4.72
C GLY A 19 4.04 -4.59 -4.26
N SER A 20 3.48 -4.53 -3.04
CA SER A 20 2.91 -3.29 -2.48
C SER A 20 3.98 -2.22 -2.26
N ALA A 21 5.14 -2.60 -1.73
CA ALA A 21 6.27 -1.70 -1.55
C ALA A 21 6.77 -1.12 -2.88
N ARG A 22 6.80 -1.94 -3.96
CA ARG A 22 7.15 -1.49 -5.31
C ARG A 22 6.09 -0.54 -5.87
N CYS A 23 4.81 -0.89 -5.78
CA CYS A 23 3.70 -0.05 -6.23
C CYS A 23 3.77 1.36 -5.61
N ARG A 24 3.86 1.43 -4.28
CA ARG A 24 3.96 2.70 -3.55
C ARG A 24 5.14 3.55 -3.99
N ARG A 25 6.30 2.93 -4.17
CA ARG A 25 7.51 3.63 -4.63
C ARG A 25 7.31 4.18 -6.04
N THR A 26 6.76 3.39 -6.95
CA THR A 26 6.48 3.83 -8.33
C THR A 26 5.53 5.02 -8.36
N VAL A 27 4.40 4.94 -7.66
CA VAL A 27 3.41 6.04 -7.61
C VAL A 27 4.03 7.30 -6.98
N ARG A 28 4.69 7.17 -5.82
CA ARG A 28 5.35 8.31 -5.16
C ARG A 28 6.38 8.99 -6.06
N ASN A 29 7.20 8.21 -6.76
CA ASN A 29 8.20 8.77 -7.67
C ASN A 29 7.56 9.46 -8.88
N GLY A 30 6.45 8.92 -9.40
CA GLY A 30 5.67 9.56 -10.46
C GLY A 30 5.11 10.91 -10.03
N LEU A 31 4.49 10.99 -8.85
CA LEU A 31 3.89 12.22 -8.34
C LEU A 31 4.92 13.32 -8.02
N ARG A 32 6.14 12.92 -7.60
CA ARG A 32 7.28 13.81 -7.32
C ARG A 32 8.16 14.11 -8.54
N SER A 33 7.83 13.56 -9.71
CA SER A 33 8.53 13.86 -10.96
C SER A 33 8.27 15.29 -11.39
N SER A 34 9.25 15.96 -12.01
CA SER A 34 9.07 17.29 -12.63
C SER A 34 7.99 17.34 -13.72
N ARG A 35 7.59 16.19 -14.25
CA ARG A 35 6.48 16.06 -15.21
C ARG A 35 5.10 15.97 -14.56
N SER A 36 5.02 15.78 -13.25
CA SER A 36 3.77 15.75 -12.51
C SER A 36 3.23 17.16 -12.30
N LEU A 37 1.92 17.33 -12.49
CA LEU A 37 1.25 18.61 -12.22
C LEU A 37 1.39 19.04 -10.76
N LEU A 38 1.38 18.11 -9.81
CA LEU A 38 1.56 18.41 -8.38
C LEU A 38 2.94 19.03 -8.11
N SER A 39 3.97 18.49 -8.76
CA SER A 39 5.33 19.04 -8.64
C SER A 39 5.47 20.39 -9.35
N GLN A 40 4.81 20.57 -10.50
CA GLN A 40 4.85 21.84 -11.25
C GLN A 40 4.12 22.97 -10.52
N LYS A 41 3.00 22.66 -9.86
CA LYS A 41 2.24 23.59 -9.03
C LYS A 41 2.87 23.85 -7.67
N LYS A 42 3.90 23.08 -7.31
CA LYS A 42 4.55 23.09 -5.99
C LYS A 42 3.56 22.79 -4.86
N ASP A 43 2.60 21.90 -5.14
CA ASP A 43 1.63 21.43 -4.15
C ASP A 43 2.37 20.62 -3.07
N ASP A 44 2.06 20.88 -1.80
CA ASP A 44 2.54 20.04 -0.71
C ASP A 44 1.60 18.85 -0.52
N PHE A 45 2.17 17.65 -0.47
CA PHE A 45 1.41 16.42 -0.35
C PHE A 45 2.20 15.31 0.31
N SER A 46 1.51 14.48 1.08
CA SER A 46 2.02 13.22 1.61
C SER A 46 1.50 12.02 0.84
N VAL A 47 2.29 10.94 0.84
CA VAL A 47 1.95 9.68 0.16
C VAL A 47 2.21 8.51 1.11
N TYR A 48 1.16 7.81 1.49
CA TYR A 48 1.23 6.69 2.43
C TYR A 48 0.25 5.57 2.08
N LEU A 49 0.46 4.38 2.65
CA LEU A 49 -0.46 3.25 2.47
C LEU A 49 -1.65 3.41 3.43
N GLN A 50 -2.79 2.89 3.01
CA GLN A 50 -3.89 2.54 3.90
C GLN A 50 -4.30 1.07 3.66
N GLY A 51 -5.40 0.63 4.27
CA GLY A 51 -5.96 -0.69 4.00
C GLY A 51 -5.07 -1.85 4.44
N SER A 52 -5.19 -2.99 3.77
CA SER A 52 -4.65 -4.28 4.25
C SER A 52 -3.12 -4.34 4.26
N TYR A 53 -2.45 -3.70 3.29
CA TYR A 53 -1.00 -3.61 3.25
C TYR A 53 -0.43 -2.60 4.25
N ALA A 54 -1.19 -1.55 4.63
CA ALA A 54 -0.78 -0.65 5.70
C ALA A 54 -0.89 -1.29 7.09
N ASN A 55 -1.89 -2.16 7.27
CA ASN A 55 -2.24 -2.75 8.56
C ASN A 55 -1.76 -4.21 8.71
N THR A 56 -1.00 -4.74 7.74
CA THR A 56 -0.46 -6.11 7.79
C THR A 56 -1.57 -7.18 7.91
N THR A 57 -2.74 -6.92 7.32
CA THR A 57 -3.90 -7.84 7.29
C THR A 57 -4.16 -8.46 5.92
N HIS A 58 -3.25 -8.26 4.96
CA HIS A 58 -3.36 -8.83 3.64
C HIS A 58 -3.02 -10.33 3.68
N ILE A 59 -3.98 -11.18 3.34
CA ILE A 59 -3.79 -12.65 3.28
C ILE A 59 -3.42 -13.14 1.86
N HIS A 60 -3.51 -12.26 0.86
CA HIS A 60 -3.19 -12.57 -0.53
C HIS A 60 -2.19 -11.54 -1.08
N GLY A 61 -1.03 -12.01 -1.56
CA GLY A 61 0.05 -11.14 -2.05
C GLY A 61 -0.20 -10.46 -3.39
N GLY A 62 -1.30 -10.82 -4.07
CA GLY A 62 -1.72 -10.21 -5.32
C GLY A 62 -2.90 -9.24 -5.18
N SER A 63 -3.31 -8.90 -3.95
CA SER A 63 -4.36 -7.90 -3.74
C SER A 63 -3.91 -6.51 -4.20
N ASP A 64 -4.86 -5.68 -4.61
CA ASP A 64 -4.63 -4.28 -4.94
C ASP A 64 -4.11 -3.49 -3.73
N VAL A 65 -3.44 -2.37 -4.01
CA VAL A 65 -2.72 -1.57 -3.01
C VAL A 65 -3.45 -0.26 -2.77
N ASP A 66 -3.96 -0.06 -1.56
CA ASP A 66 -4.60 1.19 -1.18
C ASP A 66 -3.56 2.26 -0.82
N LEU A 67 -3.57 3.36 -1.57
CA LEU A 67 -2.56 4.41 -1.47
C LEU A 67 -3.24 5.78 -1.38
N VAL A 68 -2.92 6.52 -0.31
CA VAL A 68 -3.44 7.86 -0.07
C VAL A 68 -2.44 8.88 -0.58
N VAL A 69 -2.92 9.82 -1.37
CA VAL A 69 -2.22 11.05 -1.74
C VAL A 69 -2.99 12.19 -1.07
N ARG A 70 -2.46 12.68 0.05
CA ARG A 70 -3.12 13.72 0.82
C ARG A 70 -2.50 15.06 0.48
N HIS A 71 -3.32 15.98 -0.03
CA HIS A 71 -2.92 17.37 -0.19
C HIS A 71 -2.85 18.04 1.19
N GLU A 72 -1.76 18.75 1.49
CA GLU A 72 -1.51 19.31 2.84
C GLU A 72 -2.05 20.75 3.00
N SER A 73 -2.80 21.29 2.03
CA SER A 73 -3.47 22.58 2.22
C SER A 73 -4.63 22.46 3.22
N THR A 74 -4.60 23.32 4.25
CA THR A 74 -5.77 23.67 5.07
C THR A 74 -6.84 24.41 4.29
#